data_AF-A0A846GGY2-F1
#
_entry.id   AF-A0A846GGY2-F1
#
_cell.length_a   1.000
_cell.length_b   1.000
_cell.length_c   1.000
_cell.angle_alpha   90.00
_cell.angle_beta   90.00
_cell.angle_gamma   90.00
#
_symmetry.space_group_name_H-M   'P 1'
#
loop_
_entity.id
_entity.type
_entity.pdbx_description
1 polymer ?
#
loop_
_entity_poly.entity_id
_entity_poly.type
_entity_poly.pdbx_seq_one_letter_code
_entity_poly.pdbx_strand_id
1 'polypeptide(L)'
;MALTIPDTIPSASRGEKRLFKILRDELPDDFFVYYEPNIKGSYPDFIILSPELGLLILEVKGWSANQILKANHQIFEILTDGKVECCQSPLRQGKGYLDALMNKFKGYSILCQDEGEFQGKLAFPVGVGVVMTNMTEAEARDENIYPILEKPQAVYKDELGEWEDIGERGLIKRLESIFTVRFKFWGLEDDQLSTIRGIIHPESAVRVEPAPTKISTNPDATIIQVLELIYKVNLKLASRLSIRWIKEP
;
A
#
# COMPACT_ATOMS: atom_id res chain seq x y z
N MET A 1 8.12 -11.89 14.70
CA MET A 1 8.14 -10.53 14.13
C MET A 1 7.56 -10.62 12.74
N ALA A 2 6.57 -9.79 12.45
CA ALA A 2 5.91 -9.78 11.16
C ALA A 2 6.86 -9.41 10.01
N LEU A 3 6.52 -9.91 8.83
CA LEU A 3 7.17 -9.57 7.58
C LEU A 3 6.64 -8.23 7.09
N THR A 4 7.46 -7.18 7.14
CA THR A 4 7.07 -5.82 6.73
C THR A 4 7.48 -5.50 5.31
N ILE A 5 6.62 -4.84 4.54
CA ILE A 5 6.89 -4.41 3.17
C ILE A 5 6.58 -2.91 3.04
N PRO A 6 7.58 -2.03 2.82
CA PRO A 6 9.02 -2.31 2.86
C PRO A 6 9.53 -2.62 4.30
N ASP A 7 10.78 -3.08 4.41
CA ASP A 7 11.43 -3.38 5.70
C ASP A 7 11.54 -2.16 6.63
N THR A 8 11.57 -0.94 6.08
CA THR A 8 11.68 0.30 6.83
C THR A 8 10.90 1.45 6.16
N ILE A 9 10.42 2.40 6.98
CA ILE A 9 9.59 3.53 6.52
C ILE A 9 10.16 4.89 6.97
N PRO A 10 11.34 5.31 6.47
CA PRO A 10 12.03 6.51 6.96
C PRO A 10 11.28 7.83 6.72
N SER A 11 10.47 7.91 5.66
CA SER A 11 9.74 9.13 5.27
C SER A 11 8.33 9.24 5.89
N ALA A 12 7.94 8.30 6.75
CA ALA A 12 6.61 8.23 7.36
C ALA A 12 6.41 9.23 8.51
N SER A 13 5.15 9.51 8.85
CA SER A 13 4.79 10.31 10.01
C SER A 13 5.22 9.64 11.33
N ARG A 14 5.29 10.41 12.43
CA ARG A 14 5.65 9.84 13.75
C ARG A 14 4.62 8.78 14.20
N GLY A 15 3.35 9.01 13.89
CA GLY A 15 2.26 8.09 14.19
C GLY A 15 2.37 6.78 13.42
N GLU A 16 2.60 6.86 12.10
CA GLU A 16 2.84 5.68 11.26
C GLU A 16 4.08 4.90 11.69
N LYS A 17 5.20 5.58 11.98
CA LYS A 17 6.43 4.92 12.48
C LYS A 17 6.18 4.16 13.78
N ARG A 18 5.38 4.73 14.68
CA ARG A 18 5.01 4.07 15.94
C ARG A 18 4.19 2.82 15.67
N LEU A 19 3.13 2.94 14.88
CA LEU A 19 2.27 1.81 14.53
C LEU A 19 3.06 0.71 13.79
N PHE A 20 3.85 1.07 12.79
CA PHE A 20 4.69 0.13 12.04
C PHE A 20 5.61 -0.67 12.97
N LYS A 21 6.27 0.01 13.92
CA LYS A 21 7.15 -0.65 14.88
C LYS A 21 6.37 -1.65 15.74
N ILE A 22 5.23 -1.24 16.30
CA ILE A 22 4.36 -2.10 17.10
C ILE A 22 3.95 -3.33 16.29
N LEU A 23 3.41 -3.14 15.09
CA LEU A 23 2.96 -4.24 14.24
C LEU A 23 4.10 -5.19 13.89
N ARG A 24 5.29 -4.67 13.57
CA ARG A 24 6.48 -5.49 13.25
C ARG A 24 6.95 -6.30 14.44
N ASP A 25 7.04 -5.66 15.61
CA ASP A 25 7.69 -6.22 16.80
C ASP A 25 6.76 -7.22 17.52
N GLU A 26 5.46 -6.91 17.61
CA GLU A 26 4.48 -7.68 18.40
C GLU A 26 3.78 -8.79 17.61
N LEU A 27 3.71 -8.71 16.26
CA LEU A 27 3.06 -9.76 15.47
C LEU A 27 4.02 -10.91 15.09
N PRO A 28 3.49 -12.14 14.90
CA PRO A 28 4.27 -13.30 14.49
C PRO A 28 4.68 -13.23 13.01
N ASP A 29 5.53 -14.15 12.58
CA ASP A 29 6.16 -14.17 11.25
C ASP A 29 5.24 -14.63 10.10
N ASP A 30 4.04 -15.12 10.41
CA ASP A 30 2.97 -15.41 9.45
C ASP A 30 2.12 -14.16 9.10
N PHE A 31 2.41 -13.01 9.74
CA PHE A 31 1.78 -11.73 9.41
C PHE A 31 2.61 -10.94 8.40
N PHE A 32 1.96 -10.45 7.36
CA PHE A 32 2.50 -9.54 6.36
C PHE A 32 1.93 -8.14 6.61
N VAL A 33 2.81 -7.16 6.82
CA VAL A 33 2.44 -5.76 7.09
C VAL A 33 2.94 -4.90 5.94
N TYR A 34 2.04 -4.51 5.06
CA TYR A 34 2.31 -3.60 3.95
C TYR A 34 2.10 -2.15 4.39
N TYR A 35 3.05 -1.28 4.13
CA TYR A 35 2.94 0.17 4.27
C TYR A 35 2.83 0.82 2.90
N GLU A 36 1.80 1.67 2.72
CA GLU A 36 1.48 2.36 1.46
C GLU A 36 1.50 1.47 0.19
N PRO A 37 0.89 0.26 0.18
CA PRO A 37 0.86 -0.56 -1.03
C PRO A 37 0.05 0.11 -2.14
N ASN A 38 0.53 0.01 -3.39
CA ASN A 38 -0.17 0.59 -4.53
C ASN A 38 -1.30 -0.32 -5.03
N ILE A 39 -2.54 0.08 -4.77
CA ILE A 39 -3.74 -0.56 -5.30
C ILE A 39 -4.33 0.31 -6.39
N LYS A 40 -3.84 0.17 -7.64
CA LYS A 40 -4.36 0.90 -8.82
C LYS A 40 -4.37 2.43 -8.61
N GLY A 41 -3.28 2.97 -8.06
CA GLY A 41 -3.14 4.41 -7.79
C GLY A 41 -3.80 4.87 -6.48
N SER A 42 -4.34 3.94 -5.69
CA SER A 42 -4.75 4.16 -4.31
C SER A 42 -3.69 3.63 -3.34
N TYR A 43 -3.50 4.32 -2.23
CA TYR A 43 -2.45 4.04 -1.26
C TYR A 43 -3.07 4.06 0.16
N PRO A 44 -3.60 2.93 0.66
CA PRO A 44 -3.91 2.81 2.08
C PRO A 44 -2.64 2.91 2.92
N ASP A 45 -2.74 3.47 4.14
CA ASP A 45 -1.56 3.62 4.99
C ASP A 45 -0.97 2.25 5.37
N PHE A 46 -1.83 1.30 5.78
CA PHE A 46 -1.42 -0.07 6.08
C PHE A 46 -2.40 -1.12 5.54
N ILE A 47 -1.84 -2.26 5.11
CA ILE A 47 -2.57 -3.52 4.95
C ILE A 47 -1.86 -4.61 5.76
N ILE A 48 -2.61 -5.28 6.63
CA ILE A 48 -2.14 -6.43 7.40
C ILE A 48 -2.82 -7.68 6.83
N LEU A 49 -2.04 -8.73 6.57
CA LEU A 49 -2.52 -9.99 6.03
C LEU A 49 -1.92 -11.14 6.84
N SER A 50 -2.75 -12.06 7.32
CA SER A 50 -2.29 -13.32 7.94
C SER A 50 -3.25 -14.45 7.56
N PRO A 51 -2.78 -15.72 7.54
CA PRO A 51 -3.64 -16.87 7.34
C PRO A 51 -4.88 -16.87 8.24
N GLU A 52 -4.73 -16.63 9.54
CA GLU A 52 -5.84 -16.72 10.51
C GLU A 52 -6.63 -15.42 10.66
N LEU A 53 -5.99 -14.26 10.41
CA LEU A 53 -6.65 -12.96 10.50
C LEU A 53 -7.51 -12.64 9.27
N GLY A 54 -7.08 -13.06 8.07
CA GLY A 54 -7.55 -12.50 6.81
C GLY A 54 -6.84 -11.18 6.49
N LEU A 55 -7.57 -10.20 5.92
CA LEU A 55 -6.99 -8.92 5.47
C LEU A 55 -7.55 -7.75 6.26
N LEU A 56 -6.69 -6.87 6.80
CA LEU A 56 -7.08 -5.68 7.54
C LEU A 56 -6.46 -4.44 6.93
N ILE A 57 -7.28 -3.45 6.58
CA ILE A 57 -6.84 -2.14 6.10
C ILE A 57 -6.90 -1.16 7.27
N LEU A 58 -5.81 -0.43 7.53
CA LEU A 58 -5.76 0.61 8.54
C LEU A 58 -5.38 1.96 7.93
N GLU A 59 -6.19 2.96 8.23
CA GLU A 59 -5.84 4.38 8.04
C GLU A 59 -5.20 4.93 9.31
N VAL A 60 -4.20 5.78 9.18
CA VAL A 60 -3.52 6.45 10.29
C VAL A 60 -3.72 7.95 10.16
N LYS A 61 -4.33 8.57 11.18
CA LYS A 61 -4.55 10.02 11.19
C LYS A 61 -3.88 10.65 12.41
N GLY A 62 -3.02 11.62 12.12
CA GLY A 62 -2.29 12.43 13.11
C GLY A 62 -3.08 13.62 13.65
N TRP A 63 -4.40 13.65 13.50
CA TRP A 63 -5.25 14.76 13.94
C TRP A 63 -5.41 14.77 15.45
N SER A 64 -5.31 15.95 16.07
CA SER A 64 -5.78 16.19 17.45
C SER A 64 -7.21 16.71 17.45
N ALA A 65 -7.90 16.57 18.58
CA ALA A 65 -9.33 16.87 18.67
C ALA A 65 -9.65 18.33 18.35
N ASN A 66 -8.82 19.25 18.84
CA ASN A 66 -8.92 20.69 18.55
C ASN A 66 -8.67 21.08 17.07
N GLN A 67 -8.13 20.20 16.23
CA GLN A 67 -8.00 20.45 14.80
C GLN A 67 -9.29 20.13 14.05
N ILE A 68 -10.19 19.30 14.62
CA ILE A 68 -11.40 18.87 13.94
C ILE A 68 -12.49 19.92 14.15
N LEU A 69 -12.79 20.70 13.11
CA LEU A 69 -13.82 21.73 13.16
C LEU A 69 -15.21 21.17 12.91
N LYS A 70 -15.31 20.19 11.99
CA LYS A 70 -16.53 19.43 11.70
C LYS A 70 -16.18 18.00 11.35
N ALA A 71 -17.03 17.06 11.73
CA ALA A 71 -16.90 15.67 11.35
C ALA A 71 -18.27 15.02 11.14
N ASN A 72 -18.33 14.11 10.16
CA ASN A 72 -19.41 13.14 10.02
C ASN A 72 -18.85 11.87 9.36
N HIS A 73 -19.71 10.88 9.09
CA HIS A 73 -19.27 9.62 8.48
C HIS A 73 -18.77 9.76 7.02
N GLN A 74 -18.92 10.94 6.41
CA GLN A 74 -18.55 11.21 5.02
C GLN A 74 -17.27 12.04 4.93
N ILE A 75 -17.16 13.11 5.72
CA ILE A 75 -16.10 14.11 5.63
C ILE A 75 -15.66 14.60 7.01
N PHE A 76 -14.44 15.12 7.06
CA PHE A 76 -13.86 15.84 8.18
C PHE A 76 -13.35 17.20 7.66
N GLU A 77 -13.57 18.26 8.42
CA GLU A 77 -12.96 19.58 8.23
C GLU A 77 -11.85 19.75 9.27
N ILE A 78 -10.59 19.77 8.82
CA ILE A 78 -9.40 19.79 9.67
C ILE A 78 -8.69 21.13 9.54
N LEU A 79 -8.35 21.76 10.67
CA LEU A 79 -7.54 22.97 10.75
C LEU A 79 -6.05 22.61 10.84
N THR A 80 -5.29 22.96 9.81
CA THR A 80 -3.84 22.77 9.72
C THR A 80 -3.19 24.07 9.30
N ASP A 81 -2.24 24.59 10.09
CA ASP A 81 -1.50 25.83 9.80
C ASP A 81 -2.40 27.03 9.43
N GLY A 82 -3.54 27.16 10.10
CA GLY A 82 -4.52 28.23 9.87
C GLY A 82 -5.40 28.04 8.64
N LYS A 83 -5.30 26.91 7.94
CA LYS A 83 -6.14 26.56 6.79
C LYS A 83 -7.09 25.41 7.14
N VAL A 84 -8.31 25.51 6.64
CA VAL A 84 -9.30 24.44 6.76
C VAL A 84 -9.22 23.56 5.52
N GLU A 85 -8.93 22.29 5.74
CA GLU A 85 -8.90 21.25 4.71
C GLU A 85 -10.11 20.33 4.89
N CYS A 86 -10.85 20.10 3.80
CA CYS A 86 -11.94 19.13 3.80
C CYS A 86 -11.40 17.80 3.26
N CYS A 87 -11.40 16.77 4.11
CA CYS A 87 -10.95 15.44 3.77
C CYS A 87 -12.07 14.41 3.95
N GLN A 88 -11.94 13.27 3.28
CA GLN A 88 -12.88 12.17 3.44
C GLN A 88 -12.74 11.53 4.84
N SER A 89 -13.84 11.05 5.41
CA SER A 89 -13.79 10.26 6.64
C SER A 89 -12.84 9.06 6.48
N PRO A 90 -11.96 8.78 7.45
CA PRO A 90 -10.95 7.73 7.32
C PRO A 90 -11.57 6.35 7.14
N LEU A 91 -12.66 6.03 7.86
CA LEU A 91 -13.36 4.76 7.67
C LEU A 91 -14.03 4.66 6.29
N ARG A 92 -14.47 5.79 5.71
CA ARG A 92 -14.99 5.81 4.34
C ARG A 92 -13.87 5.64 3.32
N GLN A 93 -12.70 6.24 3.56
CA GLN A 93 -11.50 6.07 2.72
C GLN A 93 -11.08 4.59 2.70
N GLY A 94 -10.94 3.95 3.87
CA GLY A 94 -10.63 2.53 3.98
C GLY A 94 -11.68 1.63 3.31
N LYS A 95 -12.98 1.95 3.40
CA LYS A 95 -14.03 1.25 2.64
C LYS A 95 -13.86 1.37 1.13
N GLY A 96 -13.44 2.54 0.63
CA GLY A 96 -13.12 2.72 -0.79
C GLY A 96 -11.99 1.79 -1.25
N TYR A 97 -10.96 1.61 -0.42
CA TYR A 97 -9.87 0.67 -0.70
C TYR A 97 -10.33 -0.79 -0.67
N LEU A 98 -11.17 -1.14 0.32
CA LEU A 98 -11.82 -2.45 0.38
C LEU A 98 -12.60 -2.74 -0.91
N ASP A 99 -13.44 -1.81 -1.37
CA ASP A 99 -14.23 -1.97 -2.59
C ASP A 99 -13.33 -2.17 -3.82
N ALA A 100 -12.24 -1.41 -3.92
CA ALA A 100 -11.26 -1.55 -4.98
C ALA A 100 -10.57 -2.93 -4.97
N LEU A 101 -10.21 -3.43 -3.79
CA LEU A 101 -9.63 -4.77 -3.61
C LEU A 101 -10.62 -5.88 -3.91
N MET A 102 -11.85 -5.79 -3.39
CA MET A 102 -12.92 -6.76 -3.65
C MET A 102 -13.18 -6.91 -5.14
N ASN A 103 -13.22 -5.81 -5.89
CA ASN A 103 -13.40 -5.85 -7.34
C ASN A 103 -12.22 -6.52 -8.07
N LYS A 104 -11.00 -6.46 -7.54
CA LYS A 104 -9.87 -7.24 -8.07
C LYS A 104 -9.97 -8.72 -7.69
N PHE A 105 -10.21 -9.01 -6.41
CA PHE A 105 -10.24 -10.37 -5.87
C PHE A 105 -11.33 -11.23 -6.52
N LYS A 106 -12.48 -10.65 -6.89
CA LYS A 106 -13.54 -11.36 -7.65
C LYS A 106 -13.08 -11.94 -8.99
N GLY A 107 -11.96 -11.45 -9.56
CA GLY A 107 -11.36 -12.03 -10.75
C GLY A 107 -10.62 -13.36 -10.50
N TYR A 108 -10.45 -13.75 -9.24
CA TYR A 108 -9.71 -14.94 -8.81
C TYR A 108 -10.67 -15.86 -8.06
N SER A 109 -11.12 -16.94 -8.70
CA SER A 109 -12.09 -17.88 -8.10
C SER A 109 -11.58 -18.46 -6.78
N ILE A 110 -10.28 -18.72 -6.68
CA ILE A 110 -9.64 -19.24 -5.45
C ILE A 110 -9.84 -18.33 -4.23
N LEU A 111 -10.09 -17.03 -4.43
CA LEU A 111 -10.35 -16.06 -3.37
C LEU A 111 -11.84 -15.94 -3.01
N CYS A 112 -12.70 -16.64 -3.73
CA CYS A 112 -14.15 -16.56 -3.61
C CYS A 112 -14.74 -17.88 -3.13
N GLN A 113 -15.94 -17.83 -2.55
CA GLN A 113 -16.69 -19.03 -2.20
C GLN A 113 -17.24 -19.67 -3.48
N ASP A 114 -16.99 -20.96 -3.64
CA ASP A 114 -17.36 -21.71 -4.85
C ASP A 114 -18.85 -22.09 -4.88
N GLU A 115 -19.48 -22.27 -3.71
CA GLU A 115 -20.86 -22.78 -3.58
C GLU A 115 -21.63 -22.09 -2.42
N GLY A 116 -22.94 -22.26 -2.40
CA GLY A 116 -23.83 -21.76 -1.34
C GLY A 116 -24.34 -20.33 -1.53
N GLU A 117 -25.02 -19.79 -0.52
CA GLU A 117 -25.68 -18.47 -0.56
C GLU A 117 -24.69 -17.30 -0.76
N PHE A 118 -23.41 -17.53 -0.46
CA PHE A 118 -22.33 -16.54 -0.57
C PHE A 118 -21.41 -16.80 -1.78
N GLN A 119 -21.83 -17.63 -2.73
CA GLN A 119 -21.08 -17.91 -3.96
C GLN A 119 -20.62 -16.62 -4.65
N GLY A 120 -19.34 -16.57 -5.05
CA GLY A 120 -18.72 -15.41 -5.72
C GLY A 120 -18.40 -14.22 -4.79
N LYS A 121 -18.68 -14.33 -3.48
CA LYS A 121 -18.15 -13.41 -2.45
C LYS A 121 -16.82 -13.93 -1.94
N LEU A 122 -16.05 -13.07 -1.26
CA LEU A 122 -14.75 -13.46 -0.70
C LEU A 122 -14.88 -14.63 0.29
N ALA A 123 -13.89 -15.51 0.25
CA ALA A 123 -13.77 -16.66 1.14
C ALA A 123 -13.08 -16.34 2.48
N PHE A 124 -12.56 -15.13 2.64
CA PHE A 124 -11.83 -14.68 3.83
C PHE A 124 -12.34 -13.31 4.32
N PRO A 125 -12.21 -13.01 5.63
CA PRO A 125 -12.70 -11.78 6.19
C PRO A 125 -11.80 -10.60 5.78
N VAL A 126 -12.43 -9.43 5.60
CA VAL A 126 -11.72 -8.18 5.38
C VAL A 126 -12.21 -7.10 6.33
N GLY A 127 -11.28 -6.48 7.04
CA GLY A 127 -11.52 -5.44 8.03
C GLY A 127 -11.06 -4.07 7.56
N VAL A 128 -11.67 -3.02 8.11
CA VAL A 128 -11.24 -1.63 7.94
C VAL A 128 -11.25 -0.96 9.31
N GLY A 129 -10.13 -0.34 9.66
CA GLY A 129 -9.98 0.43 10.89
C GLY A 129 -9.27 1.77 10.67
N VAL A 130 -9.26 2.57 11.72
CA VAL A 130 -8.53 3.84 11.80
C VAL A 130 -7.75 3.92 13.10
N VAL A 131 -6.53 4.44 13.02
CA VAL A 131 -5.67 4.73 14.17
C VAL A 131 -5.51 6.24 14.30
N MET A 132 -6.02 6.79 15.40
CA MET A 132 -5.95 8.21 15.75
C MET A 132 -4.75 8.45 16.65
N THR A 133 -3.61 8.87 16.08
CA THR A 133 -2.33 8.83 16.82
C THR A 133 -2.12 10.01 17.77
N ASN A 134 -2.93 11.08 17.62
CA ASN A 134 -2.83 12.32 18.39
C ASN A 134 -4.12 12.69 19.14
N MET A 135 -5.05 11.74 19.28
CA MET A 135 -6.32 11.94 19.98
C MET A 135 -6.60 10.74 20.88
N THR A 136 -6.87 10.99 22.15
CA THR A 136 -7.31 9.97 23.12
C THR A 136 -8.80 9.70 22.97
N GLU A 137 -9.27 8.55 23.47
CA GLU A 137 -10.71 8.25 23.46
C GLU A 137 -11.51 9.30 24.26
N ALA A 138 -10.99 9.77 25.38
CA ALA A 138 -11.63 10.80 26.21
C ALA A 138 -11.83 12.10 25.43
N GLU A 139 -10.77 12.62 24.78
CA GLU A 139 -10.87 13.82 23.93
C GLU A 139 -11.88 13.62 22.78
N ALA A 140 -11.93 12.42 22.19
CA ALA A 140 -12.88 12.11 21.14
C ALA A 140 -14.34 12.10 21.63
N ARG A 141 -14.58 11.70 22.88
CA ARG A 141 -15.92 11.74 23.49
C ARG A 141 -16.32 13.17 23.83
N ASP A 142 -15.42 13.94 24.42
CA ASP A 142 -15.65 15.33 24.82
C ASP A 142 -15.98 16.21 23.61
N GLU A 143 -15.28 16.01 22.48
CA GLU A 143 -15.52 16.73 21.22
C GLU A 143 -16.58 16.05 20.31
N ASN A 144 -17.31 15.05 20.83
CA ASN A 144 -18.37 14.31 20.11
C ASN A 144 -17.94 13.70 18.76
N ILE A 145 -16.66 13.31 18.65
CA ILE A 145 -16.07 12.60 17.51
C ILE A 145 -16.25 11.08 17.65
N TYR A 146 -16.27 10.57 18.88
CA TYR A 146 -16.36 9.13 19.17
C TYR A 146 -17.53 8.41 18.46
N PRO A 147 -18.76 8.97 18.37
CA PRO A 147 -19.85 8.32 17.64
C PRO A 147 -19.58 8.14 16.13
N ILE A 148 -18.65 8.91 15.56
CA ILE A 148 -18.28 8.83 14.14
C ILE A 148 -17.17 7.78 13.93
N LEU A 149 -16.23 7.71 14.87
CA LEU A 149 -15.08 6.81 14.89
C LEU A 149 -15.15 5.90 16.13
N GLU A 150 -16.13 5.01 16.14
CA GLU A 150 -16.39 4.16 17.30
C GLU A 150 -15.43 2.96 17.37
N LYS A 151 -15.13 2.49 18.59
CA LYS A 151 -14.60 1.15 18.79
C LYS A 151 -15.64 0.11 18.29
N PRO A 152 -15.21 -1.02 17.70
CA PRO A 152 -13.82 -1.49 17.65
C PRO A 152 -13.01 -0.97 16.45
N GLN A 153 -13.63 -0.28 15.48
CA GLN A 153 -12.93 0.12 14.25
C GLN A 153 -11.93 1.27 14.45
N ALA A 154 -12.12 2.09 15.48
CA ALA A 154 -11.16 3.11 15.88
C ALA A 154 -10.21 2.61 16.98
N VAL A 155 -8.95 3.01 16.86
CA VAL A 155 -7.90 2.87 17.87
C VAL A 155 -7.43 4.28 18.22
N TYR A 156 -7.50 4.66 19.48
CA TYR A 156 -7.10 6.00 19.95
C TYR A 156 -5.68 5.99 20.52
N LYS A 157 -5.10 7.18 20.70
CA LYS A 157 -3.69 7.39 21.10
C LYS A 157 -3.29 6.67 22.39
N ASP A 158 -4.19 6.68 23.37
CA ASP A 158 -4.04 6.00 24.66
C ASP A 158 -3.95 4.48 24.45
N GLU A 159 -4.89 3.91 23.70
CA GLU A 159 -4.90 2.49 23.37
C GLU A 159 -3.68 2.08 22.53
N LEU A 160 -3.28 2.89 21.54
CA LEU A 160 -2.07 2.65 20.74
C LEU A 160 -0.81 2.61 21.61
N GLY A 161 -0.81 3.33 22.73
CA GLY A 161 0.29 3.26 23.69
C GLY A 161 0.33 1.93 24.45
N GLU A 162 -0.83 1.37 24.77
CA GLU A 162 -0.91 0.05 25.42
C GLU A 162 -0.43 -1.08 24.49
N TRP A 163 -0.55 -0.91 23.17
CA TRP A 163 -0.10 -1.90 22.19
C TRP A 163 1.41 -2.15 22.20
N GLU A 164 2.22 -1.25 22.78
CA GLU A 164 3.69 -1.44 22.87
C GLU A 164 4.08 -2.61 23.80
N ASP A 165 3.21 -2.97 24.75
CA ASP A 165 3.46 -4.02 25.75
C ASP A 165 2.31 -5.06 25.81
N ILE A 166 1.40 -5.05 24.83
CA ILE A 166 0.18 -5.88 24.85
C ILE A 166 0.47 -7.37 24.58
N GLY A 167 1.61 -7.68 23.94
CA GLY A 167 2.00 -9.01 23.52
C GLY A 167 1.23 -9.51 22.29
N GLU A 168 1.83 -10.47 21.59
CA GLU A 168 1.32 -11.08 20.36
C GLU A 168 -0.17 -11.44 20.41
N ARG A 169 -0.55 -12.29 21.36
CA ARG A 169 -1.95 -12.75 21.50
C ARG A 169 -2.91 -11.59 21.79
N GLY A 170 -2.48 -10.58 22.53
CA GLY A 170 -3.29 -9.42 22.87
C GLY A 170 -3.52 -8.54 21.65
N LEU A 171 -2.46 -8.29 20.87
CA LEU A 171 -2.55 -7.52 19.63
C LEU A 171 -3.40 -8.22 18.59
N ILE A 172 -3.20 -9.52 18.34
CA ILE A 172 -4.00 -10.31 17.39
C ILE A 172 -5.49 -10.20 17.73
N LYS A 173 -5.86 -10.47 18.99
CA LYS A 173 -7.26 -10.38 19.44
C LYS A 173 -7.84 -8.97 19.26
N ARG A 174 -7.02 -7.94 19.44
CA ARG A 174 -7.46 -6.57 19.22
C ARG A 174 -7.67 -6.27 17.75
N LEU A 175 -6.77 -6.69 16.86
CA LEU A 175 -6.93 -6.55 15.42
C LEU A 175 -8.15 -7.32 14.91
N GLU A 176 -8.37 -8.55 15.37
CA GLU A 176 -9.58 -9.34 15.06
C GLU A 176 -10.87 -8.61 15.42
N SER A 177 -10.89 -7.86 16.53
CA SER A 177 -12.08 -7.13 16.95
C SER A 177 -12.51 -6.02 15.98
N ILE A 178 -11.58 -5.51 15.15
CA ILE A 178 -11.84 -4.46 14.14
C ILE A 178 -12.75 -4.98 13.02
N PHE A 179 -12.77 -6.30 12.78
CA PHE A 179 -13.58 -6.91 11.73
C PHE A 179 -15.06 -6.88 12.08
N THR A 180 -15.84 -6.23 11.22
CA THR A 180 -17.30 -6.08 11.37
C THR A 180 -18.07 -7.22 10.71
N VAL A 181 -17.52 -7.82 9.64
CA VAL A 181 -18.09 -8.99 8.98
C VAL A 181 -17.50 -10.24 9.60
N ARG A 182 -18.35 -11.06 10.23
CA ARG A 182 -17.95 -12.33 10.86
C ARG A 182 -18.66 -13.49 10.20
N PHE A 183 -17.88 -14.42 9.67
CA PHE A 183 -18.35 -15.70 9.18
C PHE A 183 -17.30 -16.76 9.49
N LYS A 184 -17.69 -18.03 9.32
CA LYS A 184 -16.76 -19.13 9.54
C LYS A 184 -15.64 -19.07 8.51
N PHE A 185 -14.43 -18.85 9.00
CA PHE A 185 -13.22 -18.75 8.22
C PHE A 185 -12.21 -19.73 8.80
N TRP A 186 -11.65 -20.59 7.95
CA TRP A 186 -10.74 -21.66 8.36
C TRP A 186 -9.26 -21.31 8.20
N GLY A 187 -8.98 -20.09 7.74
CA GLY A 187 -7.66 -19.63 7.35
C GLY A 187 -7.50 -19.53 5.84
N LEU A 188 -6.60 -18.66 5.38
CA LEU A 188 -6.16 -18.61 3.99
C LEU A 188 -5.20 -19.77 3.70
N GLU A 189 -5.43 -20.47 2.60
CA GLU A 189 -4.48 -21.44 2.06
C GLU A 189 -3.29 -20.73 1.38
N ASP A 190 -2.16 -21.44 1.22
CA ASP A 190 -0.91 -20.87 0.67
C ASP A 190 -1.10 -20.24 -0.72
N ASP A 191 -1.91 -20.86 -1.58
CA ASP A 191 -2.22 -20.35 -2.92
C ASP A 191 -3.11 -19.10 -2.87
N GLN A 192 -4.06 -19.04 -1.92
CA GLN A 192 -4.87 -17.86 -1.68
C GLN A 192 -4.00 -16.70 -1.16
N LEU A 193 -3.16 -16.98 -0.17
CA LEU A 193 -2.24 -16.03 0.41
C LEU A 193 -1.29 -15.47 -0.65
N SER A 194 -0.65 -16.34 -1.44
CA SER A 194 0.24 -15.95 -2.54
C SER A 194 -0.47 -15.11 -3.59
N THR A 195 -1.72 -15.45 -3.93
CA THR A 195 -2.55 -14.67 -4.87
C THR A 195 -2.84 -13.27 -4.32
N ILE A 196 -3.25 -13.16 -3.05
CA ILE A 196 -3.51 -11.86 -2.40
C ILE A 196 -2.25 -11.01 -2.37
N ARG A 197 -1.12 -11.59 -1.95
CA ARG A 197 0.18 -10.90 -1.90
C ARG A 197 0.57 -10.34 -3.27
N GLY A 198 0.44 -11.14 -4.34
CA GLY A 198 0.72 -10.70 -5.71
C GLY A 198 -0.20 -9.58 -6.21
N ILE A 199 -1.42 -9.46 -5.68
CA ILE A 199 -2.37 -8.39 -6.02
C ILE A 199 -2.05 -7.08 -5.28
N ILE A 200 -1.65 -7.18 -4.00
CA ILE A 200 -1.32 -6.04 -3.13
C ILE A 200 0.04 -5.46 -3.49
N HIS A 201 1.03 -6.33 -3.70
CA HIS A 201 2.41 -5.96 -3.99
C HIS A 201 2.94 -6.88 -5.10
N PRO A 202 2.77 -6.50 -6.38
CA PRO A 202 3.27 -7.27 -7.50
C PRO A 202 4.81 -7.29 -7.46
N GLU A 203 5.39 -8.39 -7.01
CA GLU A 203 6.83 -8.59 -7.09
C GLU A 203 7.20 -8.82 -8.57
N SER A 204 7.88 -7.84 -9.18
CA SER A 204 8.48 -8.05 -10.49
C SER A 204 9.71 -8.94 -10.34
N ALA A 205 9.55 -10.24 -10.55
CA ALA A 205 10.68 -11.14 -10.73
C ALA A 205 11.41 -10.75 -12.03
N VAL A 206 12.48 -9.94 -11.91
CA VAL A 206 13.41 -9.75 -13.02
C VAL A 206 14.14 -11.06 -13.20
N ARG A 207 13.69 -11.88 -14.16
CA ARG A 207 14.49 -13.02 -14.64
C ARG A 207 15.79 -12.45 -15.19
N VAL A 208 16.88 -12.60 -14.44
CA VAL A 208 18.22 -12.38 -14.96
C VAL A 208 18.50 -13.56 -15.88
N GLU A 209 18.14 -13.43 -17.15
CA GLU A 209 18.61 -14.38 -18.16
C GLU A 209 20.13 -14.22 -18.26
N PRO A 210 20.93 -15.30 -18.12
CA PRO A 210 22.35 -15.22 -18.38
C PRO A 210 22.55 -14.77 -19.82
N ALA A 211 23.45 -13.79 -20.02
CA ALA A 211 23.75 -13.25 -21.34
C ALA A 211 24.05 -14.41 -22.31
N PRO A 212 23.47 -14.41 -23.53
CA PRO A 212 23.72 -15.47 -24.49
C PRO A 212 25.22 -15.58 -24.75
N THR A 213 25.79 -16.75 -24.47
CA THR A 213 27.24 -17.02 -24.53
C THR A 213 27.79 -17.06 -25.97
N LYS A 214 26.98 -16.68 -26.96
CA LYS A 214 27.37 -16.57 -28.36
C LYS A 214 26.82 -15.27 -28.92
N ILE A 215 27.65 -14.22 -28.89
CA ILE A 215 27.50 -13.09 -29.80
C ILE A 215 27.90 -13.64 -31.18
N SER A 216 26.93 -13.91 -32.03
CA SER A 216 27.21 -14.12 -33.45
C SER A 216 27.63 -12.78 -34.04
N THR A 217 28.93 -12.55 -34.19
CA THR A 217 29.45 -11.40 -34.94
C THR A 217 29.38 -11.70 -36.44
N ASN A 218 28.19 -11.92 -36.97
CA ASN A 218 27.94 -11.66 -38.38
C ASN A 218 27.16 -10.36 -38.45
N PRO A 219 27.82 -9.22 -38.75
CA PRO A 219 27.07 -7.99 -38.98
C PRO A 219 26.12 -8.23 -40.14
N ASP A 220 24.82 -8.10 -39.88
CA ASP A 220 23.79 -8.09 -40.91
C ASP A 220 24.20 -7.11 -42.01
N ALA A 221 24.00 -7.49 -43.28
CA ALA A 221 24.34 -6.65 -44.44
C ALA A 221 23.73 -5.24 -44.34
N THR A 222 22.62 -5.11 -43.62
CA THR A 222 21.94 -3.85 -43.29
C THR A 222 22.79 -2.94 -42.40
N ILE A 223 23.50 -3.49 -41.41
CA ILE A 223 24.36 -2.72 -40.50
C ILE A 223 25.59 -2.18 -41.25
N ILE A 224 26.16 -2.98 -42.15
CA ILE A 224 27.29 -2.54 -43.00
C ILE A 224 26.85 -1.40 -43.92
N GLN A 225 25.66 -1.49 -44.54
CA GLN A 225 25.14 -0.42 -45.40
C GLN A 225 24.89 0.89 -44.63
N VAL A 226 24.39 0.81 -43.39
CA VAL A 226 24.19 1.99 -42.54
C VAL A 226 25.52 2.63 -42.16
N LEU A 227 26.53 1.83 -41.79
CA LEU A 227 27.86 2.34 -41.46
C LEU A 227 28.56 2.97 -42.67
N GLU A 228 28.45 2.38 -43.85
CA GLU A 228 28.95 2.98 -45.09
C GLU A 228 28.27 4.32 -45.40
N LEU A 229 26.96 4.41 -45.19
CA LEU A 229 26.20 5.64 -45.43
C LEU A 229 26.65 6.74 -44.46
N ILE A 230 26.82 6.42 -43.18
CA ILE A 230 27.32 7.35 -42.16
C ILE A 230 28.74 7.84 -42.52
N TYR A 231 29.62 6.93 -42.96
CA TYR A 231 30.98 7.29 -43.36
C TYR A 231 31.00 8.22 -44.60
N LYS A 232 30.17 7.91 -45.61
CA LYS A 232 30.01 8.75 -46.81
C LYS A 232 29.43 10.13 -46.48
N VAL A 233 28.49 10.22 -45.54
CA VAL A 233 27.91 11.50 -45.08
C VAL A 233 28.96 12.33 -44.35
N ASN A 234 29.77 11.72 -43.47
CA ASN A 234 30.83 12.43 -42.76
C ASN A 234 31.95 12.95 -43.67
N LEU A 235 32.35 12.20 -44.71
CA LEU A 235 33.30 12.69 -45.71
C LEU A 235 32.75 13.87 -46.54
N LYS A 236 31.44 13.86 -46.84
CA LYS A 236 30.76 14.98 -47.53
C LYS A 236 30.64 16.23 -46.66
N LEU A 237 30.49 16.07 -45.34
CA LEU A 237 30.46 17.17 -44.38
C LEU A 237 31.87 17.76 -44.17
N ALA A 238 32.89 16.91 -44.06
CA ALA A 238 34.29 17.34 -43.90
C ALA A 238 34.80 18.12 -45.13
N SER A 239 34.46 17.69 -46.35
CA SER A 239 34.85 18.39 -47.59
C SER A 239 34.12 19.73 -47.81
N ARG A 240 32.95 19.94 -47.19
CA ARG A 240 32.22 21.23 -47.23
C ARG A 240 32.72 22.24 -46.21
N LEU A 241 33.38 21.80 -45.14
CA LEU A 241 33.90 22.66 -44.07
C LEU A 241 35.29 23.25 -44.37
N SER A 242 36.07 22.66 -45.29
CA SER A 242 37.41 23.17 -45.68
C SER A 242 37.42 24.31 -46.71
N ILE A 243 36.28 24.83 -47.17
CA ILE A 243 36.23 25.86 -48.25
C ILE A 243 35.92 27.29 -47.72
N ARG A 244 35.70 27.49 -46.41
CA ARG A 244 35.19 28.79 -45.89
C ARG A 244 36.14 29.68 -45.08
N TRP A 245 37.46 29.46 -45.15
CA TRP A 245 38.42 30.33 -44.44
C TRP A 245 39.68 30.66 -45.25
N ILE A 246 39.54 31.36 -46.38
CA ILE A 246 40.61 32.23 -46.94
C ILE A 246 39.96 33.44 -47.62
N LYS A 247 40.05 34.62 -46.97
CA LYS A 247 40.08 36.01 -47.48
C LYS A 247 40.01 36.91 -46.23
N GLU A 248 41.13 37.26 -45.61
CA GLU A 248 42.03 38.41 -45.85
C GLU A 248 41.93 39.37 -44.64
N PRO A 249 42.91 40.25 -44.36
CA PRO A 249 44.20 40.47 -45.04
C PRO A 249 45.44 39.99 -44.26
#